data_AF-A0A354H018-F1
#
_entry.id   AF-A0A354H018-F1
#
_cell.length_a   1.000
_cell.length_b   1.000
_cell.length_c   1.000
_cell.angle_alpha   90.00
_cell.angle_beta   90.00
_cell.angle_gamma   90.00
#
_symmetry.space_group_name_H-M   'P 1'
#
loop_
_entity.id
_entity.type
_entity.pdbx_description
1 polymer ?
#
loop_
_entity_poly.entity_id
_entity_poly.type
_entity_poly.pdbx_seq_one_letter_code
_entity_poly.pdbx_strand_id
1 'polypeptide(L)'
;MYPVSMTARARTIGGWLLLALLPGCGLSQKDYIPTKDKARKSLETALTAWQGGQSPGKIGSASPTVQVVDSGWKAGQKLSEFTILDEEPGDGPRWFSVRLRLENPKSELVVRYVVLGRDPIWVYREEDYKRATGM
;
A
#
# COMPACT_ATOMS: atom_id res chain seq x y z
N MET A 1 49.53 54.91 4.57
CA MET A 1 48.98 56.11 5.24
C MET A 1 47.46 55.95 5.25
N TYR A 2 46.87 55.65 6.40
CA TYR A 2 45.41 55.59 6.60
C TYR A 2 44.82 57.02 6.58
N PRO A 3 43.50 57.21 6.39
CA PRO A 3 42.60 57.03 7.53
C PRO A 3 41.37 56.16 7.25
N VAL A 4 41.07 55.37 8.28
CA VAL A 4 39.75 54.81 8.58
C VAL A 4 38.82 55.96 8.99
N SER A 5 37.56 55.93 8.57
CA SER A 5 36.50 56.69 9.25
C SER A 5 35.18 55.92 9.17
N MET A 6 34.72 55.50 10.34
CA MET A 6 33.45 54.87 10.66
C MET A 6 32.28 55.77 10.25
N THR A 7 31.20 55.18 9.75
CA THR A 7 29.83 55.55 10.18
C THR A 7 28.87 54.40 9.89
N ALA A 8 28.40 53.75 10.95
CA ALA A 8 27.21 52.93 10.93
C ALA A 8 25.98 53.85 10.79
N ARG A 9 25.08 53.56 9.86
CA ARG A 9 23.70 54.06 9.89
C ARG A 9 22.75 52.97 9.42
N ALA A 10 21.99 52.45 10.38
CA ALA A 10 20.82 51.61 10.16
C ALA A 10 19.69 52.41 9.49
N ARG A 11 18.90 51.77 8.62
CA ARG A 11 17.46 52.07 8.39
C ARG A 11 16.78 51.03 7.48
N THR A 12 16.07 50.10 8.11
CA THR A 12 14.69 49.63 7.84
C THR A 12 14.14 49.38 6.41
N ILE A 13 13.69 48.13 6.22
CA ILE A 13 12.40 47.64 5.66
C ILE A 13 12.18 47.65 4.12
N GLY A 14 11.85 46.47 3.59
CA GLY A 14 11.15 46.24 2.30
C GLY A 14 11.60 44.90 1.68
N GLY A 15 10.92 43.78 1.89
CA GLY A 15 9.76 43.34 1.08
C GLY A 15 10.26 42.79 -0.26
N TRP A 16 10.20 41.50 -0.63
CA TRP A 16 9.05 40.60 -0.66
C TRP A 16 9.57 39.16 -0.78
N LEU A 17 9.23 38.29 0.17
CA LEU A 17 9.43 36.84 0.03
C LEU A 17 8.09 36.26 -0.45
N LEU A 18 7.92 36.16 -1.78
CA LEU A 18 6.79 35.45 -2.40
C LEU A 18 6.96 33.96 -2.16
N LEU A 19 6.51 33.51 -0.99
CA LEU A 19 6.32 32.10 -0.69
C LEU A 19 5.07 31.64 -1.46
N ALA A 20 5.28 31.06 -2.65
CA ALA A 20 4.23 30.41 -3.40
C ALA A 20 3.77 29.16 -2.63
N LEU A 21 2.71 29.30 -1.84
CA LEU A 21 1.98 28.15 -1.33
C LEU A 21 1.27 27.48 -2.52
N LEU A 22 1.85 26.40 -3.02
CA LEU A 22 1.13 25.44 -3.84
C LEU A 22 0.04 24.83 -2.94
N PRO A 23 -1.26 24.94 -3.25
CA PRO A 23 -2.25 24.10 -2.60
C PRO A 23 -1.96 22.67 -3.06
N GLY A 24 -1.30 21.90 -2.20
CA GLY A 24 -1.28 20.46 -2.35
C GLY A 24 -2.73 20.01 -2.31
N CYS A 25 -3.28 19.65 -3.47
CA CYS A 25 -4.56 18.97 -3.57
C CYS A 25 -4.44 17.67 -2.77
N GLY A 26 -4.92 17.70 -1.53
CA GLY A 26 -4.95 16.54 -0.64
C GLY A 26 -5.99 15.57 -1.16
N LEU A 27 -5.53 14.51 -1.84
CA LEU A 27 -6.32 13.29 -1.96
C LEU A 27 -6.56 12.77 -0.53
N SER A 28 -7.82 12.55 -0.18
CA SER A 28 -8.17 12.11 1.16
C SER A 28 -7.77 10.64 1.31
N GLN A 29 -7.31 10.22 2.49
CA GLN A 29 -6.98 8.82 2.79
C GLN A 29 -8.14 7.86 2.46
N LYS A 30 -9.38 8.36 2.50
CA LYS A 30 -10.62 7.63 2.14
C LYS A 30 -10.68 7.25 0.66
N ASP A 31 -10.02 8.00 -0.22
CA ASP A 31 -9.98 7.74 -1.66
C ASP A 31 -9.12 6.52 -2.03
N TYR A 32 -8.33 6.03 -1.06
CA TYR A 32 -7.47 4.86 -1.17
C TYR A 32 -8.04 3.62 -0.46
N ILE A 33 -9.30 3.65 -0.02
CA ILE A 33 -9.97 2.46 0.54
C ILE A 33 -10.94 1.92 -0.52
N PRO A 34 -10.69 0.73 -1.10
CA PRO A 34 -11.61 0.15 -2.07
C PRO A 34 -12.95 -0.21 -1.40
N THR A 35 -14.01 -0.24 -2.22
CA THR A 35 -15.29 -0.80 -1.78
C THR A 35 -15.10 -2.28 -1.41
N LYS A 36 -15.95 -2.80 -0.52
CA LYS A 36 -15.93 -4.20 -0.10
C LYS A 36 -15.80 -5.16 -1.28
N ASP A 37 -16.66 -4.99 -2.28
CA ASP A 37 -16.69 -5.88 -3.45
C ASP A 37 -15.42 -5.78 -4.30
N LYS A 38 -14.91 -4.56 -4.52
CA LYS A 38 -13.63 -4.37 -5.25
C LYS A 38 -12.49 -5.02 -4.48
N ALA A 39 -12.43 -4.83 -3.17
CA ALA A 39 -11.39 -5.39 -2.33
C ALA A 39 -11.41 -6.92 -2.34
N ARG A 40 -12.59 -7.53 -2.13
CA ARG A 40 -12.77 -8.99 -2.18
C ARG A 40 -12.42 -9.54 -3.56
N LYS A 41 -12.85 -8.87 -4.64
CA LYS A 41 -12.56 -9.32 -6.00
C LYS A 41 -11.07 -9.25 -6.32
N SER A 42 -10.38 -8.18 -5.93
CA SER A 42 -8.93 -8.06 -6.13
C SER A 42 -8.15 -9.12 -5.34
N LEU A 43 -8.56 -9.43 -4.11
CA LEU A 43 -7.98 -10.51 -3.33
C LEU A 43 -8.22 -11.88 -4.00
N GLU A 44 -9.45 -12.15 -4.45
CA GLU A 44 -9.77 -13.38 -5.18
C GLU A 44 -8.93 -13.51 -6.46
N THR A 45 -8.77 -12.43 -7.23
CA THR A 45 -7.89 -12.39 -8.41
C THR A 45 -6.45 -12.72 -8.07
N ALA A 46 -5.90 -12.13 -7.01
CA ALA A 46 -4.54 -12.42 -6.54
C ALA A 46 -4.37 -13.90 -6.15
N LEU A 47 -5.29 -14.46 -5.36
CA LEU A 47 -5.21 -15.85 -4.89
C LEU A 47 -5.43 -16.86 -6.02
N THR A 48 -6.29 -16.53 -6.98
CA THR A 48 -6.49 -17.35 -8.20
C THR A 48 -5.23 -17.38 -9.06
N ALA A 49 -4.56 -16.23 -9.22
CA ALA A 49 -3.27 -16.14 -9.91
C ALA A 49 -2.19 -16.98 -9.21
N TRP A 50 -2.13 -16.94 -7.88
CA TRP A 50 -1.22 -17.76 -7.11
C TRP A 50 -1.51 -19.26 -7.28
N GLN A 51 -2.77 -19.67 -7.13
CA GLN A 51 -3.19 -21.06 -7.33
C GLN A 51 -2.89 -21.54 -8.77
N GLY A 52 -3.01 -20.66 -9.75
CA GLY A 52 -2.64 -20.92 -11.15
C GLY A 52 -1.14 -20.92 -11.44
N GLY A 53 -0.28 -20.76 -10.43
CA GLY A 53 1.17 -20.81 -10.57
C GLY A 53 1.82 -19.54 -11.15
N GLN A 54 1.12 -18.41 -11.15
CA GLN A 54 1.72 -17.14 -11.55
C GLN A 54 2.78 -16.67 -10.54
N SER A 55 3.58 -15.69 -10.93
CA SER A 55 4.53 -15.02 -10.03
C SER A 55 3.83 -13.89 -9.25
N PRO A 56 4.24 -13.62 -7.99
CA PRO A 56 3.70 -12.50 -7.22
C PRO A 56 4.09 -11.14 -7.84
N GLY A 57 3.40 -10.09 -7.42
CA GLY A 57 3.62 -8.73 -7.92
C GLY A 57 2.41 -8.23 -8.72
N LYS A 58 2.65 -7.71 -9.92
CA LYS A 58 1.57 -7.19 -10.76
C LYS A 58 0.79 -8.34 -11.38
N ILE A 59 -0.49 -8.47 -11.03
CA ILE A 59 -1.38 -9.50 -11.52
C ILE A 59 -2.29 -8.92 -12.60
N GLY A 60 -2.18 -9.50 -13.80
CA GLY A 60 -3.03 -9.22 -14.95
C GLY A 60 -2.89 -7.82 -15.57
N SER A 61 -3.75 -7.57 -16.54
CA SER A 61 -4.02 -6.27 -17.19
C SER A 61 -5.38 -5.70 -16.74
N ALA A 62 -5.92 -6.20 -15.62
CA ALA A 62 -7.21 -5.79 -15.08
C ALA A 62 -7.23 -4.28 -14.76
N SER A 63 -8.41 -3.68 -14.86
CA SER A 63 -8.68 -2.33 -14.37
C SER A 63 -9.61 -2.45 -13.16
N PRO A 64 -9.17 -2.12 -11.93
CA PRO A 64 -7.82 -1.64 -11.58
C PRO A 64 -6.77 -2.77 -11.59
N THR A 65 -5.50 -2.38 -11.75
CA THR A 65 -4.38 -3.32 -11.67
C THR A 65 -4.29 -3.88 -10.25
N VAL A 66 -4.06 -5.19 -10.10
CA VAL A 66 -3.81 -5.79 -8.78
C VAL A 66 -2.31 -5.92 -8.55
N GLN A 67 -1.83 -5.42 -7.42
CA GLN A 67 -0.43 -5.50 -7.00
C GLN A 67 -0.32 -6.29 -5.70
N VAL A 68 0.30 -7.46 -5.75
CA VAL A 68 0.39 -8.38 -4.61
C VAL A 68 1.76 -8.28 -3.95
N VAL A 69 1.76 -8.25 -2.62
CA VAL A 69 2.95 -8.39 -1.78
C VAL A 69 2.68 -9.50 -0.77
N ASP A 70 3.21 -10.68 -1.09
CA ASP A 70 3.13 -11.88 -0.26
C ASP A 70 4.50 -12.55 -0.21
N SER A 71 5.13 -12.57 0.96
CA SER A 71 6.46 -13.15 1.18
C SER A 71 6.47 -14.67 1.09
N GLY A 72 5.37 -15.34 1.44
CA GLY A 72 5.23 -16.80 1.30
C GLY A 72 5.17 -17.20 -0.16
N TRP A 73 4.34 -16.51 -0.95
CA TRP A 73 4.29 -16.70 -2.40
C TRP A 73 5.65 -16.37 -3.04
N LYS A 74 6.28 -15.25 -2.66
CA LYS A 74 7.62 -14.86 -3.13
C LYS A 74 8.70 -15.90 -2.78
N ALA A 75 8.57 -16.59 -1.65
CA ALA A 75 9.46 -17.66 -1.25
C ALA A 75 9.21 -18.99 -2.00
N GLY A 76 8.25 -19.04 -2.92
CA GLY A 76 7.98 -20.21 -3.75
C GLY A 76 6.97 -21.20 -3.15
N GLN A 77 6.23 -20.81 -2.11
CA GLN A 77 5.10 -21.61 -1.64
C GLN A 77 4.07 -21.79 -2.77
N LYS A 78 3.52 -23.00 -2.87
CA LYS A 78 2.49 -23.34 -3.86
C LYS A 78 1.13 -23.44 -3.19
N LEU A 79 0.18 -22.64 -3.66
CA LEU A 79 -1.21 -22.64 -3.19
C LEU A 79 -2.02 -23.66 -3.98
N SER A 80 -2.60 -24.66 -3.30
CA SER A 80 -3.53 -25.61 -3.94
C SER A 80 -4.97 -25.19 -3.81
N GLU A 81 -5.34 -24.53 -2.72
CA GLU A 81 -6.72 -24.13 -2.46
C GLU A 81 -6.74 -22.91 -1.53
N PHE A 82 -7.75 -22.06 -1.70
CA PHE A 82 -8.00 -20.96 -0.78
C PHE A 82 -9.50 -20.80 -0.50
N THR A 83 -9.81 -20.22 0.65
CA THR A 83 -11.16 -19.80 1.00
C THR A 83 -11.10 -18.45 1.70
N ILE A 84 -11.74 -17.43 1.12
CA ILE A 84 -11.91 -16.13 1.78
C ILE A 84 -13.07 -16.28 2.77
N LEU A 85 -12.74 -16.32 4.07
CA LEU A 85 -13.68 -16.57 5.16
C LEU A 85 -14.58 -15.34 5.35
N ASP A 86 -14.00 -14.27 5.91
CA ASP A 86 -14.74 -13.06 6.28
C ASP A 86 -13.91 -11.80 6.02
N GLU A 87 -14.62 -10.68 5.88
CA GLU A 87 -14.05 -9.34 6.00
C GLU A 87 -14.11 -8.91 7.47
N GLU A 88 -13.01 -8.39 8.00
CA GLU A 88 -12.96 -7.91 9.37
C GLU A 88 -13.43 -6.45 9.47
N PRO A 89 -14.16 -6.09 10.54
CA PRO A 89 -14.64 -4.72 10.73
C PRO A 89 -13.50 -3.74 11.04
N GLY A 90 -13.59 -2.52 10.51
CA GLY A 90 -12.65 -1.44 10.85
C GLY A 90 -12.75 -0.20 9.96
N ASP A 91 -12.31 0.93 10.49
CA ASP A 91 -12.21 2.21 9.78
C ASP A 91 -10.82 2.36 9.14
N GLY A 92 -10.58 1.65 8.04
CA GLY A 92 -9.26 1.62 7.42
C GLY A 92 -9.16 0.76 6.16
N PRO A 93 -7.97 0.23 5.84
CA PRO A 93 -7.82 -0.79 4.82
C PRO A 93 -8.79 -1.95 5.02
N ARG A 94 -9.13 -2.65 3.94
CA ARG A 94 -10.05 -3.79 4.00
C ARG A 94 -9.27 -5.03 4.43
N TRP A 95 -9.61 -5.59 5.58
CA TRP A 95 -8.96 -6.78 6.12
C TRP A 95 -9.80 -8.03 5.82
N PHE A 96 -9.15 -9.10 5.39
CA PHE A 96 -9.80 -10.38 5.12
C PHE A 96 -9.05 -11.53 5.77
N SER A 97 -9.79 -12.38 6.46
CA SER A 97 -9.28 -13.67 6.92
C SER A 97 -9.42 -14.71 5.81
N VAL A 98 -8.32 -15.39 5.48
CA VAL A 98 -8.25 -16.34 4.36
C VAL A 98 -7.60 -17.63 4.82
N ARG A 99 -8.28 -18.75 4.58
CA ARG A 99 -7.70 -20.09 4.71
C ARG A 99 -6.93 -20.41 3.43
N LEU A 100 -5.68 -20.83 3.56
CA LEU A 100 -4.81 -21.28 2.48
C LEU A 100 -4.43 -22.74 2.72
N ARG A 101 -4.46 -23.55 1.67
CA ARG A 101 -3.83 -24.87 1.63
C ARG A 101 -2.62 -24.80 0.72
N LEU A 102 -1.46 -25.12 1.29
CA LEU A 102 -0.19 -25.13 0.58
C LEU A 102 0.23 -26.56 0.29
N GLU A 103 0.95 -26.77 -0.81
CA GLU A 103 1.44 -28.10 -1.22
C GLU A 103 2.89 -28.35 -0.81
N ASN A 104 3.70 -27.30 -0.65
CA ASN A 104 5.12 -27.45 -0.34
C ASN A 104 5.64 -26.31 0.55
N PRO A 105 5.84 -26.55 1.86
CA PRO A 105 5.44 -27.75 2.59
C PRO A 105 3.92 -27.88 2.67
N LYS A 106 3.41 -29.11 2.69
CA LYS A 106 1.97 -29.35 2.81
C LYS A 106 1.46 -28.83 4.15
N SER A 107 0.62 -27.81 4.13
CA SER A 107 0.12 -27.16 5.34
C SER A 107 -1.22 -26.46 5.05
N GLU A 108 -2.03 -26.32 6.09
CA GLU A 108 -3.24 -25.49 6.05
C GLU A 108 -3.09 -24.39 7.11
N LEU A 109 -3.32 -23.15 6.72
CA LEU A 109 -3.13 -21.99 7.58
C LEU A 109 -4.17 -20.90 7.29
N VAL A 110 -4.61 -20.23 8.34
CA VAL A 110 -5.47 -19.04 8.25
C VAL A 110 -4.58 -17.82 8.42
N VAL A 111 -4.57 -16.95 7.42
CA VAL A 111 -3.81 -15.70 7.39
C VAL A 111 -4.72 -14.52 7.09
N ARG A 112 -4.24 -13.33 7.41
CA ARG A 112 -4.94 -12.09 7.12
C ARG A 112 -4.31 -11.37 5.93
N TYR A 113 -5.16 -10.85 5.07
CA TYR A 113 -4.77 -9.97 3.97
C TYR A 113 -5.33 -8.58 4.17
N VAL A 114 -4.55 -7.59 3.75
CA VAL A 114 -4.90 -6.17 3.74
C VAL A 114 -5.06 -5.73 2.30
N VAL A 115 -6.20 -5.14 1.97
CA VAL A 115 -6.50 -4.63 0.64
C VAL A 115 -6.75 -3.14 0.68
N LEU A 116 -5.98 -2.38 -0.09
CA LEU A 116 -6.01 -0.92 -0.14
C LEU A 116 -5.57 -0.39 -1.51
N GLY A 117 -5.80 0.89 -1.76
CA GLY A 117 -5.50 1.54 -3.03
C GLY A 117 -6.70 1.59 -3.98
N ARG A 118 -6.47 2.24 -5.12
CA ARG A 118 -7.48 2.47 -6.16
C ARG A 118 -7.05 1.90 -7.49
N ASP A 119 -5.87 2.29 -7.96
CA ASP A 119 -5.21 1.71 -9.11
C ASP A 119 -3.69 2.01 -9.01
N PRO A 120 -2.85 1.02 -8.69
CA PRO A 120 -3.24 -0.36 -8.42
C PRO A 120 -4.01 -0.51 -7.10
N ILE A 121 -4.82 -1.56 -7.01
CA ILE A 121 -5.26 -2.13 -5.74
C ILE A 121 -4.16 -3.04 -5.23
N TRP A 122 -3.66 -2.74 -4.04
CA TRP A 122 -2.67 -3.52 -3.35
C TRP A 122 -3.31 -4.61 -2.50
N VAL A 123 -2.71 -5.80 -2.54
CA VAL A 123 -3.05 -6.94 -1.69
C VAL A 123 -1.79 -7.33 -0.94
N TYR A 124 -1.75 -7.05 0.36
CA TYR A 124 -0.66 -7.42 1.24
C TYR A 124 -1.07 -8.58 2.13
N ARG A 125 -0.14 -9.48 2.42
CA ARG A 125 -0.25 -10.30 3.62
C ARG A 125 0.00 -9.46 4.86
N GLU A 126 -0.62 -9.78 6.00
CA GLU A 126 -0.52 -8.97 7.22
C GLU A 126 0.94 -8.71 7.63
N GLU A 127 1.79 -9.74 7.66
CA GLU A 127 3.20 -9.59 8.03
C GLU A 127 3.98 -8.68 7.06
N ASP A 128 3.58 -8.64 5.80
CA ASP A 128 4.21 -7.82 4.77
C ASP A 128 3.72 -6.38 4.84
N TYR A 129 2.44 -6.19 5.14
CA TYR A 129 1.87 -4.86 5.40
C TYR A 129 2.54 -4.21 6.61
N LYS A 130 2.60 -4.91 7.75
CA LYS A 130 3.24 -4.41 8.97
C LYS A 130 4.69 -4.01 8.73
N ARG A 131 5.44 -4.87 8.02
CA ARG A 131 6.83 -4.60 7.65
C ARG A 131 6.97 -3.39 6.72
N ALA A 132 6.03 -3.19 5.79
CA ALA A 132 6.05 -2.05 4.88
C ALA A 132 5.66 -0.73 5.57
N THR A 133 4.83 -0.77 6.61
CA THR A 133 4.33 0.42 7.32
C THR A 133 5.06 0.72 8.64
N GLY A 134 5.94 -0.17 9.10
CA GLY A 134 6.67 -0.02 10.37
C GLY A 134 5.80 -0.26 11.60
N MET A 135 4.76 -1.09 11.47
CA MET A 135 3.84 -1.49 12.55
C MET A 135 4.23 -2.82 13.20
#